data_AF-A0A1G1E0H1-F1
#
_entry.id   AF-A0A1G1E0H1-F1
#
_cell.length_a   1.000
_cell.length_b   1.000
_cell.length_c   1.000
_cell.angle_alpha   90.00
_cell.angle_beta   90.00
_cell.angle_gamma   90.00
#
_symmetry.space_group_name_H-M   'P 1'
#
loop_
_entity.id
_entity.type
_entity.pdbx_description
1 polymer ?
#
loop_
_entity_poly.entity_id
_entity_poly.type
_entity_poly.pdbx_seq_one_letter_code
_entity_poly.pdbx_strand_id
1 'polypeptide(L)' 'MIDASRAGRPFLGYTLLPISSLPQLLFDRIIITEPIAVQDVGNLLQEYGIGEDRLIHME' A
#
# COMPACT_ATOMS: atom_id res chain seq x y z
N MET A 1 -0.32 1.79 7.76
CA MET A 1 -1.22 2.06 6.62
C MET A 1 -0.50 3.01 5.69
N ILE A 2 -0.62 2.81 4.38
CA ILE A 2 0.08 3.64 3.37
C ILE A 2 -0.92 4.61 2.76
N ASP A 3 -0.63 5.90 2.84
CA ASP A 3 -1.40 6.96 2.17
C ASP A 3 -0.49 8.16 1.94
N ALA A 4 -0.16 8.42 0.67
CA ALA A 4 0.75 9.51 0.30
C ALA A 4 0.16 10.89 0.58
N SER A 5 -1.16 11.06 0.46
CA SER A 5 -1.85 12.34 0.61
C SER A 5 -1.98 12.78 2.08
N ARG A 6 -1.96 11.81 3.00
CA ARG A 6 -2.19 12.03 4.44
C ARG A 6 -1.02 11.55 5.31
N ALA A 7 0.16 11.34 4.73
CA ALA A 7 1.34 10.88 5.44
C ALA A 7 1.65 11.72 6.70
N GLY A 8 2.01 11.03 7.79
CA GLY A 8 2.28 11.64 9.10
C GLY A 8 1.03 11.95 9.93
N ARG A 9 -0.18 11.81 9.39
CA ARG A 9 -1.43 11.96 10.17
C ARG A 9 -1.83 10.63 10.80
N PRO A 10 -2.39 10.63 12.02
CA PRO A 10 -2.99 9.44 12.60
C PRO A 10 -4.31 9.12 11.91
N PHE A 11 -4.60 7.83 11.72
CA PHE A 11 -5.88 7.34 11.23
C PHE A 11 -6.22 6.00 11.91
N LEU A 12 -7.33 5.96 12.66
CA LEU A 12 -7.78 4.77 13.39
C LEU A 12 -6.69 4.09 14.26
N GLY A 13 -5.83 4.89 14.89
CA GLY A 13 -4.71 4.39 15.70
C GLY A 13 -3.48 3.95 14.90
N TYR A 14 -3.53 4.01 13.56
CA TYR A 14 -2.39 3.77 12.68
C TYR A 14 -1.68 5.09 12.32
N THR A 15 -0.36 5.01 12.19
CA THR A 15 0.42 6.05 11.51
C THR A 15 0.30 5.85 10.00
N LEU A 16 -0.10 6.90 9.29
CA LEU A 16 -0.07 6.93 7.84
C LEU A 16 1.35 7.18 7.35
N LEU A 17 1.88 6.27 6.54
CA LEU A 17 3.22 6.34 5.97
C LEU A 17 3.15 6.64 4.46
N PRO A 18 4.17 7.30 3.89
CA PRO A 18 4.29 7.42 2.44
C PRO A 18 4.61 6.06 1.80
N ILE A 19 4.32 5.92 0.50
CA ILE A 19 4.58 4.70 -0.26
C ILE A 19 6.07 4.31 -0.27
N SER A 20 6.97 5.29 -0.21
CA SER A 20 8.42 5.10 -0.13
C SER A 20 8.89 4.38 1.14
N SER A 21 8.04 4.24 2.15
CA SER A 21 8.35 3.45 3.34
C SER A 21 8.21 1.95 3.11
N LEU A 22 7.49 1.50 2.07
CA LEU A 22 7.21 0.07 1.83
C LEU A 22 8.45 -0.83 1.83
N PRO A 23 9.58 -0.49 1.18
CA PRO A 23 10.77 -1.36 1.16
C PRO A 23 11.39 -1.63 2.54
N GLN A 24 11.08 -0.80 3.54
CA GLN A 24 11.63 -0.91 4.90
C GLN A 24 10.71 -1.71 5.84
N LEU A 25 9.51 -2.07 5.39
CA LEU A 25 8.50 -2.75 6.19
C LEU A 25 8.55 -4.25 5.94
N LEU A 26 8.33 -5.03 7.01
CA LEU A 26 8.09 -6.47 6.90
C LEU A 26 6.58 -6.71 6.86
N PHE A 27 6.11 -7.34 5.79
CA PHE A 27 4.71 -7.69 5.57
C PHE A 27 4.58 -8.87 4.60
N ASP A 28 3.50 -9.64 4.75
CA ASP A 28 3.19 -10.77 3.88
C ASP A 28 2.28 -10.36 2.70
N ARG A 29 1.32 -9.47 2.97
CA ARG A 29 0.28 -9.05 2.04
C ARG A 29 -0.01 -7.56 2.17
N ILE A 30 -0.52 -6.97 1.10
CA ILE A 30 -1.03 -5.59 1.07
C ILE A 30 -2.50 -5.62 0.72
N ILE A 31 -3.31 -4.97 1.55
CA ILE A 31 -4.74 -4.79 1.28
C ILE A 31 -4.92 -3.43 0.61
N ILE A 32 -5.54 -3.43 -0.57
CA ILE A 32 -5.90 -2.21 -1.29
C ILE A 32 -7.32 -1.82 -0.84
N THR A 33 -7.43 -0.66 -0.21
CA THR A 33 -8.71 -0.13 0.31
C THR A 33 -9.35 0.92 -0.59
N GLU A 34 -8.65 1.38 -1.62
CA GLU A 34 -9.16 2.33 -2.62
C GLU A 34 -9.84 1.58 -3.77
N PRO A 35 -10.90 2.13 -4.38
CA PRO A 35 -11.59 1.53 -5.52
C PRO A 35 -10.79 1.72 -6.82
N ILE A 36 -9.56 1.21 -6.83
CA ILE A 36 -8.62 1.26 -7.96
C ILE A 36 -8.37 -0.18 -8.43
N ALA A 37 -8.26 -0.38 -9.74
CA ALA A 37 -7.94 -1.69 -10.29
C ALA A 37 -6.60 -2.20 -9.73
N VAL A 38 -6.58 -3.47 -9.30
CA VAL A 38 -5.37 -4.11 -8.75
C VAL A 38 -4.20 -4.00 -9.72
N GLN A 39 -4.45 -4.08 -11.03
CA GLN A 39 -3.43 -3.97 -12.07
C GLN A 39 -2.70 -2.61 -12.02
N ASP A 40 -3.44 -1.52 -11.81
CA ASP A 40 -2.88 -0.16 -11.78
C ASP A 40 -2.00 0.03 -10.52
N VAL A 41 -2.47 -0.50 -9.38
CA VAL A 41 -1.69 -0.50 -8.14
C VAL A 41 -0.50 -1.45 -8.24
N GLY A 42 -0.65 -2.59 -8.91
CA GLY A 42 0.41 -3.56 -9.17
C GLY A 42 1.55 -2.96 -9.98
N ASN A 43 1.23 -2.26 -11.06
CA ASN A 43 2.22 -1.54 -11.88
C ASN A 43 3.00 -0.51 -11.06
N LEU A 44 2.32 0.26 -10.21
CA LEU A 44 2.95 1.22 -9.31
C LEU A 44 3.86 0.55 -8.27
N LEU A 45 3.40 -0.57 -7.70
CA LEU A 45 4.10 -1.26 -6.62
C LEU A 45 5.26 -2.13 -7.09
N GLN A 46 5.31 -2.51 -8.37
CA GLN A 46 6.47 -3.16 -8.97
C GLN A 46 7.75 -2.33 -8.85
N GLU A 47 7.66 -1.00 -8.94
CA GLU A 47 8.80 -0.09 -8.75
C GLU A 47 9.42 -0.21 -7.35
N TYR A 48 8.64 -0.70 -6.38
CA TYR A 48 9.06 -0.94 -4.99
C TYR A 48 9.37 -2.42 -4.72
N GLY A 49 9.45 -3.25 -5.76
CA GLY A 49 9.76 -4.68 -5.66
C GLY A 49 8.62 -5.54 -5.12
N ILE A 50 7.37 -5.06 -5.20
CA ILE A 50 6.19 -5.76 -4.72
C ILE A 50 5.43 -6.33 -5.93
N GLY A 51 5.32 -7.66 -5.99
CA GLY A 51 4.53 -8.35 -7.01
C GLY A 51 3.03 -8.27 -6.74
N GLU A 52 2.24 -8.39 -7.81
CA GLU A 52 0.78 -8.46 -7.75
C GLU A 52 0.29 -9.63 -6.89
N ASP A 53 1.08 -10.70 -6.78
CA ASP A 53 0.79 -11.86 -5.94
C ASP A 53 0.59 -11.49 -4.47
N ARG A 54 1.20 -10.39 -3.99
CA ARG A 54 1.07 -9.92 -2.61
C ARG A 54 -0.13 -9.02 -2.36
N LEU A 55 -0.90 -8.67 -3.40
CA LEU A 55 -2.01 -7.73 -3.30
C LEU A 55 -3.33 -8.45 -3.03
N ILE A 56 -4.14 -7.87 -2.14
CA ILE A 56 -5.49 -8.32 -1.81
C ILE A 56 -6.45 -7.17 -2.10
N HIS A 57 -7.46 -7.42 -2.93
CA HIS A 57 -8.57 -6.51 -3.16
C HIS A 57 -9.72 -6.88 -2.22
N MET A 58 -10.27 -5.90 -1.52
CA MET A 58 -11.51 -6.09 -0.77
C MET A 58 -12.66 -5.81 -1.74
N GLU A 59 -13.42 -6.84 -2.10
CA GLU A 59 -14.69 -6.68 -2.84
C GLU A 59 -15.76 -5.98 -2.00
#